data_AF-A0A4V3CFX9-F1
#
_entry.id   AF-A0A4V3CFX9-F1
#
_cell.length_a   1.000
_cell.length_b   1.000
_cell.length_c   1.000
_cell.angle_alpha   90.00
_cell.angle_beta   90.00
_cell.angle_gamma   90.00
#
_symmetry.space_group_name_H-M   'P 1'
#
loop_
_entity.id
_entity.type
_entity.pdbx_description
1 polymer ?
#
loop_
_entity_poly.entity_id
_entity_poly.type
_entity_poly.pdbx_seq_one_letter_code
_entity_poly.pdbx_strand_id
1 'polypeptide(L)'
;MRLDYPLELINSKLPKKQPSYYQKWLIGLFIGIIACLFVLLMAEASESTISLVLGAVCALMFVVFFVFGLSKLYNDESDGRDFISVYLPPLTASPIFNSAYGWLKRFNRWFLVVFSYMVLAMVLLIIVSVGYASVKS
;
A
#
# COMPACT_ATOMS: atom_id res chain seq x y z
N MET A 1 -10.09 -21.40 6.18
CA MET A 1 -10.78 -20.24 6.79
C MET A 1 -10.46 -19.01 5.96
N ARG A 2 -11.48 -18.26 5.51
CA ARG A 2 -11.29 -17.05 4.68
C ARG A 2 -10.78 -15.90 5.55
N LEU A 3 -9.52 -15.97 5.96
CA LEU A 3 -8.83 -14.89 6.66
C LEU A 3 -8.75 -13.61 5.81
N ASP A 4 -9.05 -13.68 4.53
CA ASP A 4 -9.11 -12.58 3.57
C ASP A 4 -10.51 -11.91 3.49
N TYR A 5 -11.56 -12.52 4.02
CA TYR A 5 -12.95 -12.01 3.87
C TYR A 5 -13.17 -10.55 4.33
N PRO A 6 -12.63 -10.10 5.49
CA PRO A 6 -12.77 -8.71 5.91
C PRO A 6 -12.08 -7.72 4.95
N LEU A 7 -10.92 -8.10 4.42
CA LEU A 7 -10.14 -7.30 3.48
C LEU A 7 -10.83 -7.23 2.11
N GLU A 8 -11.47 -8.32 1.69
CA GLU A 8 -12.30 -8.37 0.48
C GLU A 8 -13.51 -7.43 0.59
N LEU A 9 -14.14 -7.39 1.77
CA LEU A 9 -15.28 -6.51 2.04
C LEU A 9 -14.86 -5.03 1.98
N ILE A 10 -13.69 -4.68 2.52
CA ILE A 10 -13.13 -3.33 2.41
C ILE A 10 -12.82 -2.99 0.95
N ASN A 11 -12.20 -3.90 0.20
CA ASN A 11 -11.92 -3.69 -1.22
C ASN A 11 -13.21 -3.50 -2.05
N SER A 12 -14.31 -4.18 -1.70
CA SER A 12 -15.59 -4.02 -2.40
C SER A 12 -16.18 -2.60 -2.30
N LYS A 13 -15.78 -1.83 -1.29
CA LYS A 13 -16.18 -0.43 -1.10
C LYS A 13 -15.24 0.56 -1.79
N LEU A 14 -14.06 0.11 -2.19
CA LEU A 14 -13.10 0.92 -2.93
C LEU A 14 -13.46 0.94 -4.42
N PRO A 15 -13.19 2.05 -5.14
CA PRO A 15 -13.42 2.09 -6.57
C PRO A 15 -12.58 1.01 -7.26
N LYS A 16 -13.20 0.22 -8.13
CA LYS A 16 -12.52 -0.81 -8.93
C LYS A 16 -11.60 -0.16 -9.96
N LYS A 17 -10.43 0.27 -9.52
CA LYS A 17 -9.36 0.78 -10.37
C LYS A 17 -8.25 -0.25 -10.46
N GLN A 18 -7.54 -0.24 -11.58
CA GLN A 18 -6.36 -1.08 -11.76
C GLN A 18 -5.24 -0.64 -10.80
N PRO A 19 -4.37 -1.57 -10.35
CA PRO A 19 -3.22 -1.23 -9.50
C PRO A 19 -2.35 -0.09 -10.06
N SER A 20 -2.24 -0.01 -11.39
CA SER A 20 -1.50 1.04 -12.11
C SER A 20 -2.00 2.46 -11.81
N TYR A 21 -3.29 2.63 -11.53
CA TYR A 21 -3.86 3.92 -11.13
C TYR A 21 -3.32 4.36 -9.78
N TYR A 22 -3.34 3.46 -8.78
CA TYR A 22 -2.85 3.75 -7.44
C TYR A 22 -1.33 3.89 -7.39
N GLN A 23 -0.60 3.18 -8.26
CA GLN A 23 0.85 3.36 -8.41
C GLN A 23 1.19 4.79 -8.88
N LYS A 24 0.44 5.36 -9.83
CA LYS A 24 0.61 6.75 -10.24
C LYS A 24 0.36 7.72 -9.10
N TRP A 25 -0.65 7.46 -8.27
CA TRP A 25 -0.91 8.26 -7.07
C TRP A 25 0.22 8.17 -6.05
N LEU A 26 0.81 6.99 -5.83
CA LEU A 26 1.97 6.83 -4.96
C LEU A 26 3.17 7.65 -5.45
N ILE A 27 3.45 7.59 -6.74
CA ILE A 27 4.55 8.38 -7.35
C ILE A 27 4.26 9.88 -7.24
N GLY A 28 3.04 10.31 -7.56
CA GLY A 28 2.63 11.71 -7.46
C GLY A 28 2.71 12.25 -6.03
N LEU A 29 2.25 11.48 -5.05
CA LEU A 29 2.40 11.81 -3.63
C LEU A 29 3.87 11.92 -3.24
N PHE A 30 4.70 10.94 -3.61
CA PHE A 30 6.12 10.94 -3.28
C PHE A 30 6.84 12.19 -3.81
N ILE A 31 6.59 12.56 -5.07
CA ILE A 31 7.13 13.79 -5.67
C ILE A 31 6.59 15.03 -4.94
N GLY A 32 5.28 15.08 -4.65
CA GLY A 32 4.66 16.18 -3.94
C GLY A 32 5.23 16.38 -2.53
N ILE A 33 5.57 15.30 -1.84
CA ILE A 33 6.21 15.33 -0.51
C ILE A 33 7.61 15.93 -0.59
N ILE A 34 8.42 15.48 -1.56
CA ILE A 34 9.76 16.02 -1.77
C ILE A 34 9.68 17.53 -2.05
N ALA A 35 8.75 17.95 -2.92
CA ALA A 35 8.54 19.36 -3.22
C ALA A 35 8.10 20.16 -1.98
N CYS A 36 7.17 19.62 -1.19
CA CYS A 36 6.70 20.25 0.04
C CYS A 36 7.81 20.40 1.09
N LEU A 37 8.63 19.37 1.28
CA LEU A 37 9.80 19.40 2.15
C LEU A 37 10.81 20.46 1.70
N PHE A 38 11.07 20.56 0.40
CA PHE A 38 11.97 21.55 -0.16
C PHE A 38 11.48 22.99 0.10
N VAL A 39 10.18 23.24 -0.06
CA VAL A 39 9.58 24.54 0.25
C VAL A 39 9.66 24.87 1.74
N LEU A 40 9.39 23.90 2.62
CA LEU A 40 9.47 24.10 4.07
C LEU A 40 10.91 24.41 4.55
N LEU A 41 11.91 23.76 3.95
CA LEU A 41 13.32 24.05 4.18
C LEU A 41 13.69 25.48 3.75
N MET A 42 13.22 25.91 2.58
CA MET A 42 13.48 27.27 2.07
C MET A 42 12.74 28.36 2.84
N ALA A 43 11.61 28.02 3.46
CA ALA A 43 10.80 28.94 4.25
C ALA A 43 11.25 29.03 5.73
N GLU A 44 12.39 28.40 6.09
CA GLU A 44 12.89 28.30 7.47
C GLU A 44 11.80 27.88 8.47
N ALA A 45 10.93 26.94 8.04
CA ALA A 45 9.80 26.51 8.84
C ALA A 45 10.27 25.90 10.16
N SER A 46 9.58 26.22 11.26
CA SER A 46 9.87 25.65 12.57
C SER A 46 9.76 24.13 12.58
N GLU A 47 10.59 23.47 13.40
CA GLU A 47 10.64 22.01 13.52
C GLU A 47 9.27 21.38 13.84
N SER A 48 8.42 22.06 14.61
CA SER A 48 7.06 21.61 14.92
C SER A 48 6.16 21.50 13.68
N THR A 49 6.21 22.50 12.79
CA THR A 49 5.49 22.51 11.52
C THR A 49 5.99 21.41 10.59
N ILE A 50 7.31 21.23 10.51
CA ILE A 50 7.93 20.16 9.70
C ILE A 50 7.48 18.80 10.21
N SER A 51 7.49 18.58 11.53
CA SER A 51 7.04 17.33 12.16
C SER A 51 5.56 17.05 11.88
N LEU A 52 4.69 18.06 11.98
CA LEU A 52 3.26 17.92 11.73
C LEU A 52 2.96 17.61 10.25
N VAL A 53 3.64 18.28 9.32
CA VAL A 53 3.50 18.01 7.89
C VAL A 53 4.00 16.61 7.55
N LEU A 54 5.16 16.21 8.06
CA LEU A 54 5.69 14.84 7.90
C LEU A 54 4.71 13.80 8.45
N GLY A 55 4.11 14.04 9.62
CA GLY A 55 3.09 13.15 10.20
C GLY A 55 1.87 12.98 9.30
N ALA A 56 1.32 14.10 8.79
CA ALA A 56 0.17 14.08 7.89
C ALA A 56 0.48 13.38 6.55
N VAL A 57 1.67 13.62 6.02
CA VAL A 57 2.19 12.98 4.82
C VAL A 57 2.33 11.47 5.00
N CYS A 58 2.93 11.03 6.10
CA CYS A 58 3.08 9.61 6.41
C CYS A 58 1.72 8.92 6.49
N ALA A 59 0.72 9.55 7.11
CA ALA A 59 -0.64 9.03 7.17
C ALA A 59 -1.30 8.92 5.78
N LEU A 60 -1.10 9.92 4.91
CA LEU A 60 -1.59 9.88 3.53
C LEU A 60 -0.93 8.78 2.70
N MET A 61 0.41 8.67 2.76
CA MET A 61 1.14 7.58 2.10
C MET A 61 0.63 6.23 2.58
N PHE A 62 0.40 6.08 3.88
CA PHE A 62 -0.09 4.86 4.49
C PHE A 62 -1.46 4.44 3.93
N VAL A 63 -2.41 5.37 3.81
CA VAL A 63 -3.74 5.08 3.21
C VAL A 63 -3.61 4.66 1.76
N VAL A 64 -2.79 5.35 0.96
CA VAL A 64 -2.62 5.02 -0.47
C VAL A 64 -1.92 3.68 -0.66
N PHE A 65 -0.92 3.36 0.17
CA PHE A 65 -0.27 2.05 0.15
C PHE A 65 -1.22 0.92 0.52
N PHE A 66 -2.08 1.12 1.51
CA PHE A 66 -3.09 0.14 1.90
C PHE A 66 -4.09 -0.13 0.76
N VAL A 67 -4.60 0.92 0.13
CA VAL A 67 -5.52 0.83 -1.01
C VAL A 67 -4.83 0.18 -2.22
N PHE A 68 -3.57 0.51 -2.49
CA PHE A 68 -2.78 -0.16 -3.53
C PHE A 68 -2.60 -1.66 -3.23
N GLY A 69 -2.29 -2.02 -1.99
CA GLY A 69 -2.16 -3.41 -1.55
C GLY A 69 -3.43 -4.22 -1.75
N LEU A 70 -4.59 -3.66 -1.37
CA LEU A 70 -5.91 -4.26 -1.61
C LEU A 70 -6.21 -4.39 -3.10
N SER A 71 -5.96 -3.33 -3.88
CA SER A 71 -6.14 -3.38 -5.34
C SER A 71 -5.26 -4.43 -5.99
N LYS A 72 -4.03 -4.63 -5.53
CA LYS A 72 -3.13 -5.66 -6.04
C LYS A 72 -3.58 -7.08 -5.63
N LEU A 73 -4.19 -7.21 -4.45
CA LEU A 73 -4.65 -8.50 -3.96
C LEU A 73 -5.91 -9.00 -4.67
N TYR A 74 -6.82 -8.08 -5.03
CA TYR A 74 -8.18 -8.41 -5.46
C TYR A 74 -8.57 -7.92 -6.86
N ASN A 75 -7.89 -6.89 -7.40
CA ASN A 75 -8.23 -6.29 -8.70
C ASN A 75 -7.14 -6.49 -9.76
N ASP A 76 -6.02 -7.14 -9.43
CA ASP A 76 -4.95 -7.41 -10.39
C ASP A 76 -5.29 -8.68 -11.17
N GLU A 77 -5.86 -8.49 -12.35
CA GLU A 77 -6.06 -9.55 -13.34
C GLU A 77 -4.76 -9.85 -14.11
N SER A 78 -3.75 -8.97 -14.03
CA SER A 78 -2.51 -9.14 -14.76
C SER A 78 -1.58 -10.10 -14.04
N ASP A 79 -1.37 -11.28 -14.63
CA ASP A 79 -0.27 -12.13 -14.18
C ASP A 79 1.01 -11.50 -14.73
N GLY A 80 1.91 -11.01 -13.85
CA GLY A 80 3.22 -10.50 -14.26
C GLY A 80 4.05 -11.50 -15.10
N ARG A 81 3.64 -12.77 -15.11
CA ARG A 81 4.07 -13.80 -16.05
C ARG A 81 3.82 -13.43 -17.51
N ASP A 82 2.72 -12.76 -17.84
CA ASP A 82 2.37 -12.35 -19.19
C ASP A 82 3.33 -11.28 -19.74
N PHE A 83 3.87 -10.44 -18.86
CA PHE A 83 4.92 -9.51 -19.26
C PHE A 83 6.23 -10.24 -19.50
N ILE A 84 6.63 -11.14 -18.60
CA ILE A 84 7.89 -11.89 -18.71
C ILE A 84 7.83 -12.90 -19.88
N SER A 85 6.67 -13.43 -20.23
CA SER A 85 6.52 -14.39 -21.33
C SER A 85 6.72 -13.73 -22.70
N VAL A 86 6.40 -12.45 -22.85
CA VAL A 86 6.63 -11.66 -24.07
C VAL A 86 8.12 -11.39 -24.29
N TYR A 87 8.87 -11.07 -23.22
CA TYR A 87 10.28 -10.68 -23.33
C TYR A 87 11.27 -11.84 -23.13
N LEU A 88 10.92 -12.85 -22.34
CA LEU A 88 11.73 -14.04 -22.06
C LEU A 88 10.89 -15.35 -22.06
N PRO A 89 10.40 -15.79 -23.24
CA PRO A 89 9.65 -17.04 -23.37
C PRO A 89 10.38 -18.30 -22.84
N PRO A 90 11.70 -18.51 -23.07
CA PRO A 90 12.40 -19.70 -22.58
C PRO A 90 12.39 -19.81 -21.05
N LEU A 91 12.41 -18.67 -20.37
CA LEU A 91 12.36 -18.60 -18.92
C LEU A 91 10.97 -19.01 -18.40
N THR A 92 9.91 -18.50 -19.02
CA THR A 92 8.52 -18.79 -18.64
C THR A 92 8.03 -20.19 -19.04
N ALA A 93 8.73 -20.84 -19.97
CA ALA A 93 8.53 -22.25 -20.34
C ALA A 93 9.17 -23.23 -19.34
N SER A 94 10.07 -22.77 -18.48
CA SER A 94 10.73 -23.62 -17.49
C SER A 94 9.79 -24.01 -16.35
N PRO A 95 9.66 -25.30 -15.99
CA PRO A 95 8.85 -25.75 -14.86
C PRO A 95 9.37 -25.21 -13.52
N ILE A 96 10.68 -24.96 -13.41
CA ILE A 96 11.32 -24.36 -12.23
C ILE A 96 10.85 -22.92 -12.05
N PHE A 97 10.81 -22.14 -13.14
CA PHE A 97 10.34 -20.77 -13.11
C PHE A 97 8.86 -20.68 -12.75
N ASN A 98 8.01 -21.55 -13.31
CA ASN A 98 6.60 -21.61 -12.95
C ASN A 98 6.38 -21.94 -11.47
N SER A 99 7.16 -22.89 -10.93
CA SER A 99 7.08 -23.23 -9.51
C SER A 99 7.53 -22.07 -8.62
N ALA A 100 8.66 -21.44 -8.94
CA ALA A 100 9.19 -20.28 -8.22
C ALA A 100 8.23 -19.08 -8.29
N TYR A 101 7.67 -18.78 -9.46
CA TYR A 101 6.69 -17.70 -9.65
C TYR A 101 5.41 -17.96 -8.86
N GLY A 102 4.89 -19.20 -8.88
CA GLY A 102 3.72 -19.58 -8.08
C GLY A 102 3.97 -19.51 -6.57
N TRP A 103 5.20 -19.79 -6.12
CA TRP A 103 5.61 -19.61 -4.73
C TRP A 103 5.72 -18.12 -4.37
N LEU A 104 6.35 -17.32 -5.23
CA LEU A 104 6.48 -15.87 -5.07
C LEU A 104 5.10 -15.18 -5.02
N LYS A 105 4.17 -15.56 -5.91
CA LYS A 105 2.80 -15.05 -5.94
C LYS A 105 2.05 -15.38 -4.63
N ARG A 106 2.18 -16.61 -4.13
CA ARG A 106 1.60 -17.03 -2.85
C ARG A 106 2.23 -16.30 -1.66
N PHE A 107 3.55 -16.17 -1.64
CA PHE A 107 4.27 -15.45 -0.60
C PHE A 107 3.89 -13.96 -0.59
N ASN A 108 3.86 -13.31 -1.75
CA ASN A 108 3.48 -11.92 -1.88
C ASN A 108 2.02 -11.68 -1.45
N ARG A 109 1.10 -12.59 -1.81
CA ARG A 109 -0.29 -12.55 -1.32
C ARG A 109 -0.36 -12.70 0.20
N TRP A 110 0.35 -13.67 0.77
CA TRP A 110 0.38 -13.87 2.23
C TRP A 110 0.97 -12.64 2.95
N PHE A 111 2.09 -12.11 2.46
CA PHE A 111 2.72 -10.90 2.98
C PHE A 111 1.77 -9.70 2.95
N LEU A 112 1.09 -9.47 1.82
CA LEU A 112 0.12 -8.39 1.67
C LEU A 112 -1.07 -8.54 2.63
N VAL A 113 -1.57 -9.75 2.86
CA VAL A 113 -2.65 -10.00 3.83
C VAL A 113 -2.20 -9.67 5.25
N VAL A 114 -1.04 -10.21 5.69
CA VAL A 114 -0.48 -9.94 7.02
C VAL A 114 -0.23 -8.46 7.21
N PHE A 115 0.39 -7.81 6.22
CA PHE A 115 0.65 -6.38 6.23
C PHE A 115 -0.64 -5.56 6.35
N SER A 116 -1.67 -5.90 5.57
CA SER A 116 -2.98 -5.23 5.63
C SER A 116 -3.61 -5.34 7.01
N TYR A 117 -3.47 -6.47 7.69
CA TYR A 117 -3.94 -6.63 9.06
C TYR A 117 -3.14 -5.84 10.09
N MET A 118 -1.81 -5.80 9.96
CA MET A 118 -0.97 -4.96 10.83
C MET A 118 -1.35 -3.49 10.70
N VAL A 119 -1.60 -3.04 9.47
CA VAL A 119 -2.09 -1.69 9.16
C VAL A 119 -3.40 -1.40 9.86
N LEU A 120 -4.37 -2.30 9.73
CA LEU A 120 -5.71 -2.15 10.31
C LEU A 120 -5.64 -2.10 11.86
N ALA A 121 -4.80 -2.95 12.46
CA ALA A 121 -4.54 -2.92 13.90
C ALA A 121 -3.92 -1.60 14.35
N MET A 122 -2.98 -1.05 13.59
CA MET A 122 -2.34 0.22 13.90
C MET A 122 -3.34 1.39 13.88
N VAL A 123 -4.24 1.43 12.89
CA VAL A 123 -5.33 2.42 12.83
C VAL A 123 -6.26 2.30 14.03
N LEU A 124 -6.66 1.08 14.39
CA LEU A 124 -7.51 0.85 15.57
C LEU A 124 -6.82 1.32 16.85
N LEU A 125 -5.52 1.03 17.02
CA LEU A 125 -4.75 1.49 18.18
C LEU A 125 -4.68 3.02 18.26
N ILE A 126 -4.53 3.72 17.12
CA ILE A 126 -4.57 5.19 17.08
C ILE A 126 -5.95 5.72 17.49
N ILE A 127 -7.03 5.13 16.97
CA ILE A 127 -8.39 5.55 17.31
C ILE A 127 -8.65 5.34 18.80
N VAL A 128 -8.25 4.19 19.35
CA VAL A 128 -8.42 3.88 20.77
C VAL A 128 -7.59 4.83 21.63
N SER A 129 -6.33 5.12 21.27
CA SER A 129 -5.48 6.01 22.07
C SER A 129 -5.99 7.46 22.07
N VAL A 130 -6.44 7.97 20.92
CA VAL A 130 -7.05 9.30 20.80
C VAL A 130 -8.37 9.38 21.54
N GLY A 131 -9.24 8.36 21.41
CA GLY A 131 -10.51 8.30 22.15
C GLY A 131 -10.30 8.25 23.66
N TYR A 132 -9.30 7.50 24.14
CA TYR A 132 -8.99 7.41 25.56
C TYR A 132 -8.39 8.72 26.12
N ALA A 133 -7.60 9.44 25.31
CA ALA A 133 -7.09 10.76 25.66
C ALA A 133 -8.22 11.81 25.77
N SER A 134 -9.20 11.77 24.86
CA SER A 134 -10.38 12.65 24.88
C SER A 134 -11.31 12.42 26.08
N VAL A 135 -11.32 11.23 26.67
CA VAL A 135 -12.16 10.93 27.85
C VAL A 135 -11.48 11.36 29.16
N LYS A 136 -10.16 11.57 29.15
CA LYS A 136 -9.38 11.98 30.32
C LYS A 136 -9.11 13.49 30.42
N SER A 137 -9.31 14.26 29.35
CA SER A 137 -9.20 15.73 29.32
C SER A 137 -10.50 16.40 29.74
#